data_AF-A0A1I4FD59-F1
#
_entry.id   AF-A0A1I4FD59-F1
#
_cell.length_a   1.000
_cell.length_b   1.000
_cell.length_c   1.000
_cell.angle_alpha   90.00
_cell.angle_beta   90.00
_cell.angle_gamma   90.00
#
_symmetry.space_group_name_H-M   'P 1'
#
loop_
_entity.id
_entity.type
_entity.pdbx_description
1 polymer ?
#
loop_
_entity_poly.entity_id
_entity_poly.type
_entity_poly.pdbx_seq_one_letter_code
_entity_poly.pdbx_strand_id
1 'polypeptide(L)' 'MCTASRPTWEYKALEPPKGLTKREVVDPTAELNELGAEGWELVGPIDYDKGGTKFLLLKRQVLDE' A
#
# COMPACT_ATOMS: atom_id res chain seq x y z
N MET A 1 -7.95 34.20 3.46
CA MET A 1 -7.00 33.45 4.33
C MET A 1 -7.05 32.02 3.82
N CYS A 2 -6.11 31.61 2.98
CA CYS A 2 -6.04 30.23 2.53
C CYS A 2 -5.45 29.42 3.69
N THR A 3 -6.29 28.80 4.50
CA THR A 3 -5.86 27.66 5.29
C THR A 3 -5.47 26.58 4.29
N ALA A 4 -4.20 26.58 3.90
CA ALA A 4 -3.61 25.46 3.19
C ALA A 4 -3.66 24.28 4.16
N SER A 5 -4.80 23.58 4.18
CA SER A 5 -4.93 22.33 4.90
C SER A 5 -3.81 21.44 4.37
N ARG A 6 -2.88 21.10 5.26
CA ARG A 6 -1.74 20.26 4.86
C ARG A 6 -2.36 18.97 4.34
N PRO A 7 -1.96 18.48 3.15
CA PRO A 7 -2.48 17.22 2.66
C PRO A 7 -2.24 16.16 3.74
N THR A 8 -3.32 15.65 4.31
CA THR A 8 -3.28 14.55 5.26
C THR A 8 -3.14 13.27 4.43
N TRP A 9 -2.41 12.30 4.96
CA TRP A 9 -2.12 11.07 4.25
C TRP A 9 -2.64 9.90 5.06
N GLU A 10 -3.41 9.05 4.40
CA GLU A 10 -3.80 7.74 4.92
C GLU A 10 -2.81 6.70 4.42
N TYR A 11 -2.40 5.78 5.30
CA TYR A 11 -1.45 4.72 4.96
C TYR A 11 -2.10 3.35 5.18
N LYS A 12 -1.87 2.43 4.24
CA LYS A 12 -2.38 1.06 4.30
C LYS A 12 -1.26 0.07 4.02
N ALA A 13 -1.14 -0.93 4.87
CA ALA A 13 -0.25 -2.06 4.66
C ALA A 13 -1.05 -3.21 4.03
N LEU A 14 -0.70 -3.59 2.81
CA LEU A 14 -1.25 -4.74 2.12
C LEU A 14 -0.34 -5.94 2.35
N GLU A 15 -0.83 -7.01 2.95
CA GLU A 15 -0.08 -8.27 3.00
C GLU A 15 -0.22 -8.94 1.63
N PRO A 16 0.87 -9.17 0.86
CA PRO A 16 0.76 -9.85 -0.42
C PRO A 16 0.19 -11.26 -0.18
N PRO A 17 -0.74 -11.71 -1.03
CA PRO A 17 -1.35 -13.03 -0.89
C PRO A 17 -0.27 -14.11 -0.88
N LYS A 18 -0.20 -14.84 0.24
CA LYS A 18 0.69 -15.99 0.39
C LYS A 18 0.02 -17.17 -0.31
N GLY A 19 0.66 -17.71 -1.34
CA GLY A 19 0.18 -18.93 -1.99
C GLY A 19 0.03 -20.10 -1.01
N LEU A 20 -0.77 -21.10 -1.41
CA LEU A 20 -1.00 -22.35 -0.67
C LEU A 20 0.30 -23.06 -0.26
N THR A 21 1.37 -22.86 -1.05
CA THR A 21 2.74 -23.14 -0.64
C THR A 21 3.37 -21.83 -0.19
N LYS A 22 3.95 -21.77 1.02
CA LYS A 22 4.56 -20.57 1.65
C LYS A 22 5.77 -19.97 0.89
N ARG A 23 5.90 -20.21 -0.42
CA ARG A 23 7.02 -19.82 -1.29
C ARG A 23 6.58 -19.15 -2.60
N GLU A 24 5.29 -19.10 -2.91
CA GLU A 24 4.80 -18.40 -4.09
C GLU A 24 4.16 -17.10 -3.64
N VAL A 25 4.84 -15.98 -3.94
CA VAL A 25 4.22 -14.66 -3.88
C VAL A 25 3.23 -14.63 -5.04
N VAL A 26 1.93 -14.64 -4.73
CA VAL A 26 0.91 -14.44 -5.75
C VAL A 26 1.03 -12.98 -6.20
N ASP A 27 1.06 -12.77 -7.52
CA ASP A 27 1.20 -11.45 -8.11
C ASP A 27 0.08 -10.51 -7.60
N PRO A 28 0.41 -9.43 -6.85
CA PRO A 28 -0.57 -8.57 -6.22
C PRO A 28 -1.12 -7.50 -7.18
N THR A 29 -0.83 -7.58 -8.49
CA THR A 29 -1.17 -6.52 -9.46
C THR A 29 -2.66 -6.24 -9.53
N ALA A 30 -3.52 -7.26 -9.43
CA ALA A 30 -4.97 -7.07 -9.45
C ALA A 30 -5.44 -6.20 -8.27
N GLU A 31 -5.00 -6.52 -7.05
CA GLU A 31 -5.37 -5.79 -5.85
C GLU A 31 -4.75 -4.40 -5.81
N LEU A 32 -3.52 -4.23 -6.33
CA LEU A 32 -2.91 -2.92 -6.51
C LEU A 32 -3.66 -2.05 -7.52
N ASN A 33 -4.21 -2.62 -8.59
CA ASN A 33 -5.03 -1.88 -9.55
C ASN A 33 -6.35 -1.41 -8.94
N GLU A 34 -7.00 -2.26 -8.13
CA GLU A 34 -8.22 -1.87 -7.40
C GLU A 34 -7.94 -0.75 -6.40
N LEU A 35 -6.87 -0.86 -5.62
CA LEU A 35 -6.43 0.19 -4.70
C LEU A 35 -6.04 1.47 -5.47
N GLY A 36 -5.39 1.33 -6.62
CA GLY A 36 -5.08 2.46 -7.50
C GLY A 36 -6.34 3.21 -7.97
N ALA A 37 -7.42 2.49 -8.29
CA ALA A 37 -8.70 3.08 -8.65
C ALA A 37 -9.36 3.84 -7.49
N GLU A 38 -9.11 3.43 -6.24
CA GLU A 38 -9.54 4.12 -5.02
C GLU A 38 -8.66 5.32 -4.63
N GLY A 39 -7.60 5.60 -5.39
CA GLY A 39 -6.64 6.69 -5.15
C GLY A 39 -5.46 6.33 -4.26
N TRP A 40 -5.20 5.03 -4.03
CA TRP A 40 -4.00 4.59 -3.34
C TRP A 40 -2.79 4.56 -4.27
N GLU A 41 -1.67 5.05 -3.78
CA GLU A 41 -0.38 5.03 -4.44
C GLU A 41 0.56 4.06 -3.70
N LEU A 42 1.27 3.22 -4.46
CA LEU A 42 2.29 2.33 -3.90
C LEU A 42 3.49 3.14 -3.43
N VAL A 43 3.82 3.03 -2.14
CA VAL A 43 5.02 3.65 -1.53
C VAL A 43 6.22 2.73 -1.68
N GLY A 44 6.01 1.43 -1.45
CA GLY A 44 7.07 0.42 -1.58
C GLY A 44 6.89 -0.77 -0.64
N PRO A 45 7.78 -1.77 -0.72
CA PRO A 45 7.77 -2.93 0.16
C PRO A 45 8.27 -2.59 1.57
N ILE A 46 7.72 -3.30 2.56
CA ILE A 46 8.25 -3.40 3.93
C ILE A 46 8.87 -4.78 4.07
N ASP A 47 10.19 -4.80 4.12
CA ASP A 47 11.00 -6.01 4.25
C ASP A 47 11.37 -6.30 5.71
N TYR A 48 11.51 -7.58 6.04
CA TYR A 48 12.16 -8.00 7.28
C TYR A 48 13.67 -7.95 7.08
N ASP A 49 14.44 -7.62 8.13
CA ASP A 49 15.91 -7.69 8.16
C ASP A 49 16.52 -9.01 7.68
N LYS A 50 15.71 -10.09 7.60
CA LYS A 50 16.13 -11.42 7.17
C LYS A 50 15.65 -11.85 5.77
N GLY A 51 15.25 -10.91 4.91
CA GLY A 51 15.11 -11.16 3.47
C GLY A 51 13.74 -11.70 3.03
N GLY A 52 12.67 -11.10 3.54
CA GLY A 52 11.32 -11.38 3.05
C GLY A 52 10.44 -10.14 3.10
N THR A 53 9.82 -9.79 1.97
CA THR A 53 8.79 -8.76 1.89
C THR A 53 7.55 -9.25 2.59
N LYS A 54 7.10 -8.53 3.62
CA LYS A 54 5.88 -8.89 4.36
C LYS A 54 4.69 -8.04 4.01
N PHE A 55 4.90 -6.78 3.64
CA PHE A 55 3.80 -5.88 3.30
C PHE A 55 4.20 -4.97 2.15
N LEU A 56 3.21 -4.56 1.37
CA LEU A 56 3.31 -3.43 0.47
C LEU A 56 2.66 -2.25 1.16
N LEU A 57 3.41 -1.16 1.32
CA LEU A 57 2.90 0.08 1.88
C LEU A 57 2.28 0.90 0.76
N LEU A 58 1.03 1.32 0.97
CA LEU A 58 0.32 2.26 0.13
C LEU A 58 0.00 3.52 0.92
N LYS A 59 -0.11 4.64 0.21
CA LYS A 59 -0.58 5.92 0.74
C LYS A 59 -1.70 6.47 -0.12
N ARG A 60 -2.60 7.24 0.47
CA ARG A 60 -3.61 8.00 -0.25
C ARG A 60 -3.72 9.38 0.36
N GLN A 61 -3.88 10.40 -0.47
CA GLN A 61 -4.15 11.74 0.02
C GLN A 61 -5.60 11.82 0.50
N VAL A 62 -5.79 12.24 1.75
CA VAL A 62 -7.09 12.60 2.30
C VAL A 62 -7.18 14.12 2.34
N LEU A 63 -8.30 14.66 1.85
CA LEU A 63 -8.62 16.07 2.01
C LEU A 63 -9.33 16.20 3.34
N ASP A 64 -8.75 16.98 4.25
CA ASP A 64 -9.43 17.42 5.47
C ASP A 64 -10.53 18.40 5.02
N GLU A 65 -11.81 18.03 5.20
CA GLU A 65 -12.99 18.87 4.92
C GLU A 65 -13.13 20.02 5.94
#